data_AF-A0A6B3IMG4-F1
#
_entry.id   AF-A0A6B3IMG4-F1
#
_cell.length_a   1.000
_cell.length_b   1.000
_cell.length_c   1.000
_cell.angle_alpha   90.00
_cell.angle_beta   90.00
_cell.angle_gamma   90.00
#
_symmetry.space_group_name_H-M   'P 1'
#
loop_
_entity.id
_entity.type
_entity.pdbx_description
1 polymer ?
#
loop_
_entity_poly.entity_id
_entity_poly.type
_entity_poly.pdbx_seq_one_letter_code
_entity_poly.pdbx_strand_id
1 'polypeptide(L)'
;NDSTTLDGRRITPETYYDGTNKRTVQGPQGSTGYDPANEDDVDYGQITVRTATDKSVNSVYAQMAQDVGPDKVRETALALGIPKTTPDLTASPSIALGPATASVLDLTEAYATLANHGRHSAYTLVEKITKDGTEIELPDRKTEQTVTREAADTTTALLRSVVEGGTGSAAQAAGRPAVG
;
A
#
# COMPACT_ATOMS: atom_id res chain seq x y z
N ASN A 1 10.77 6.96 6.19
CA ASN A 1 10.92 7.21 4.75
C ASN A 1 10.72 8.70 4.54
N ASP A 2 11.80 9.42 4.25
CA ASP A 2 11.84 10.87 4.03
C ASP A 2 11.19 11.27 2.69
N SER A 3 10.01 10.71 2.42
CA SER A 3 9.25 10.94 1.20
C SER A 3 8.76 12.38 1.17
N THR A 4 9.02 13.06 0.06
CA THR A 4 8.64 14.44 -0.15
C THR A 4 7.86 14.59 -1.44
N THR A 5 6.98 15.59 -1.49
CA THR A 5 6.40 16.14 -2.71
C THR A 5 7.48 16.66 -3.66
N LEU A 6 7.13 16.96 -4.93
CA LEU A 6 8.06 17.60 -5.88
C LEU A 6 8.66 18.92 -5.37
N ASP A 7 7.92 19.67 -4.56
CA ASP A 7 8.38 20.93 -3.97
C ASP A 7 9.15 20.74 -2.63
N GLY A 8 9.45 19.49 -2.26
CA GLY A 8 10.32 19.16 -1.13
C GLY A 8 9.63 19.13 0.24
N ARG A 9 8.29 19.22 0.29
CA ARG A 9 7.54 19.07 1.54
C ARG A 9 7.39 17.59 1.91
N ARG A 10 7.62 17.25 3.18
CA ARG A 10 7.39 15.89 3.68
C ARG A 10 5.93 15.47 3.42
N ILE A 11 5.75 14.25 2.91
CA ILE A 11 4.43 13.65 2.72
C ILE A 11 3.95 13.11 4.07
N THR A 12 2.77 13.54 4.48
CA THR A 12 2.08 13.16 5.71
C THR A 12 0.59 12.96 5.41
N PRO A 13 -0.20 12.35 6.31
CA PRO A 13 -1.66 12.29 6.18
C PRO A 13 -2.36 13.62 5.88
N GLU A 14 -1.79 14.74 6.34
CA GLU A 14 -2.37 16.08 6.21
C GLU A 14 -1.75 16.88 5.04
N THR A 15 -0.87 16.27 4.25
CA THR A 15 -0.31 16.90 3.05
C THR A 15 -1.40 17.01 1.99
N TYR A 16 -1.53 18.19 1.37
CA TYR A 16 -2.52 18.43 0.31
C TYR A 16 -1.99 18.02 -1.07
N TYR A 17 -2.89 17.43 -1.85
CA TYR A 17 -2.73 17.07 -3.25
C TYR A 17 -3.93 17.54 -4.08
N ASP A 18 -3.69 17.70 -5.37
CA ASP A 18 -4.72 18.02 -6.35
C ASP A 18 -5.42 16.74 -6.85
N GLY A 19 -6.64 16.53 -6.39
CA GLY A 19 -7.52 15.41 -6.75
C GLY A 19 -8.42 15.67 -7.96
N THR A 20 -8.07 16.62 -8.83
CA THR A 20 -8.75 16.82 -10.12
C THR A 20 -8.71 15.54 -10.96
N ASN A 21 -9.83 15.20 -11.61
CA ASN A 21 -9.97 14.03 -12.47
C ASN A 21 -9.07 14.16 -13.71
N LYS A 22 -8.47 13.05 -14.16
CA LYS A 22 -7.55 13.01 -15.31
C LYS A 22 -6.46 14.09 -15.23
N ARG A 23 -6.03 14.42 -14.02
CA ARG A 23 -4.89 15.31 -13.83
C ARG A 23 -3.63 14.57 -14.25
N THR A 24 -2.91 15.14 -15.21
CA THR A 24 -1.63 14.57 -15.64
C THR A 24 -0.61 14.61 -14.52
N VAL A 25 -0.05 13.45 -14.19
CA VAL A 25 1.01 13.27 -13.22
C VAL A 25 2.26 14.03 -13.67
N GLN A 26 2.84 14.78 -12.75
CA GLN A 26 4.05 15.57 -12.96
C GLN A 26 5.22 14.88 -12.29
N GLY A 27 6.38 14.87 -12.95
CA GLY A 27 7.65 14.47 -12.37
C GLY A 27 8.68 15.61 -12.43
N PRO A 28 9.91 15.39 -11.94
CA PRO A 28 10.97 16.40 -11.97
C PRO A 28 11.33 16.90 -13.38
N GLN A 29 11.11 16.07 -14.41
CA GLN A 29 11.35 16.41 -15.82
C GLN A 29 10.09 16.97 -16.53
N GLY A 30 9.02 17.26 -15.78
CA GLY A 30 7.73 17.70 -16.31
C GLY A 30 6.72 16.55 -16.38
N SER A 31 5.74 16.69 -17.27
CA SER A 31 4.65 15.73 -17.43
C SER A 31 5.15 14.31 -17.72
N THR A 32 4.58 13.32 -17.03
CA THR A 32 4.82 11.90 -17.32
C THR A 32 3.94 11.38 -18.47
N GLY A 33 2.94 12.17 -18.90
CA GLY A 33 1.94 11.76 -19.87
C GLY A 33 0.87 10.80 -19.32
N TYR A 34 0.89 10.51 -18.02
CA TYR A 34 -0.08 9.63 -17.37
C TYR A 34 -1.13 10.44 -16.59
N ASP A 35 -2.40 10.25 -16.90
CA ASP A 35 -3.53 11.03 -16.38
C ASP A 35 -4.72 10.13 -15.99
N PRO A 36 -4.61 9.37 -14.88
CA PRO A 36 -5.65 8.42 -14.50
C PRO A 36 -6.97 9.11 -14.17
N ALA A 37 -8.07 8.49 -14.60
CA ALA A 37 -9.40 8.90 -14.17
C ALA A 37 -9.65 8.50 -12.71
N ASN A 38 -10.33 9.37 -11.97
CA ASN A 38 -10.91 9.02 -10.68
C ASN A 38 -12.19 8.21 -10.89
N GLU A 39 -12.63 7.50 -9.85
CA GLU A 39 -13.93 6.81 -9.85
C GLU A 39 -15.05 7.79 -10.21
N ASP A 40 -15.96 7.35 -11.08
CA ASP A 40 -17.07 8.16 -11.62
C ASP A 40 -16.67 9.51 -12.23
N ASP A 41 -15.43 9.64 -12.70
CA ASP A 41 -14.86 10.88 -13.26
C ASP A 41 -14.92 12.09 -12.29
N VAL A 42 -14.96 11.85 -10.97
CA VAL A 42 -15.15 12.89 -9.95
C VAL A 42 -13.92 13.79 -9.76
N ASP A 43 -14.16 15.10 -9.72
CA ASP A 43 -13.20 16.12 -9.29
C ASP A 43 -13.28 16.37 -7.79
N TYR A 44 -12.20 16.07 -7.07
CA TYR A 44 -12.13 16.28 -5.61
C TYR A 44 -11.49 17.62 -5.21
N GLY A 45 -10.83 18.32 -6.15
CA GLY A 45 -10.09 19.54 -5.87
C GLY A 45 -8.90 19.31 -4.93
N GLN A 46 -8.52 20.31 -4.14
CA GLN A 46 -7.43 20.19 -3.17
C GLN A 46 -7.90 19.40 -1.93
N ILE A 47 -7.33 18.22 -1.73
CA ILE A 47 -7.66 17.32 -0.62
C ILE A 47 -6.39 16.82 0.09
N THR A 48 -6.52 16.38 1.34
CA THR A 48 -5.40 15.78 2.08
C THR A 48 -5.14 14.34 1.62
N VAL A 49 -3.94 13.82 1.88
CA VAL A 49 -3.63 12.39 1.68
C VAL A 49 -4.65 11.51 2.40
N ARG A 50 -5.06 11.86 3.63
CA ARG A 50 -6.10 11.13 4.37
C ARG A 50 -7.40 11.05 3.58
N THR A 51 -7.93 12.18 3.11
CA THR A 51 -9.16 12.19 2.32
C THR A 51 -8.99 11.43 1.00
N ALA A 52 -7.83 11.55 0.36
CA ALA A 52 -7.51 10.80 -0.85
C ALA A 52 -7.50 9.28 -0.60
N THR A 53 -7.01 8.83 0.57
CA THR A 53 -7.09 7.43 1.00
C THR A 53 -8.52 6.99 1.27
N ASP A 54 -9.29 7.75 2.05
CA ASP A 54 -10.68 7.43 2.38
C ASP A 54 -11.59 7.31 1.14
N LYS A 55 -11.29 8.09 0.10
CA LYS A 55 -12.04 8.14 -1.16
C LYS A 55 -11.37 7.40 -2.31
N SER A 56 -10.21 6.77 -2.08
CA SER A 56 -9.42 6.07 -3.10
C SER A 56 -9.18 6.90 -4.38
N VAL A 57 -8.69 8.14 -4.22
CA VAL A 57 -8.55 9.11 -5.34
C VAL A 57 -7.33 8.82 -6.20
N ASN A 58 -7.55 8.24 -7.39
CA ASN A 58 -6.51 7.77 -8.30
C ASN A 58 -5.49 8.84 -8.71
N SER A 59 -5.94 10.05 -9.05
CA SER A 59 -5.03 11.12 -9.49
C SER A 59 -4.03 11.55 -8.40
N VAL A 60 -4.46 11.52 -7.14
CA VAL A 60 -3.58 11.77 -5.98
C VAL A 60 -2.59 10.62 -5.79
N TYR A 61 -3.05 9.37 -5.80
CA TYR A 61 -2.17 8.20 -5.61
C TYR A 61 -1.09 8.08 -6.70
N ALA A 62 -1.46 8.34 -7.95
CA ALA A 62 -0.51 8.32 -9.06
C ALA A 62 0.54 9.45 -8.95
N GLN A 63 0.13 10.66 -8.53
CA GLN A 63 1.06 11.75 -8.27
C GLN A 63 1.97 11.43 -7.08
N MET A 64 1.44 10.90 -5.98
CA MET A 64 2.23 10.49 -4.82
C MET A 64 3.26 9.42 -5.16
N ALA A 65 2.91 8.44 -6.01
CA ALA A 65 3.85 7.43 -6.48
C ALA A 65 5.03 8.06 -7.24
N GLN A 66 4.75 9.07 -8.07
CA GLN A 66 5.76 9.81 -8.80
C GLN A 66 6.65 10.67 -7.88
N ASP A 67 6.07 11.31 -6.86
CA ASP A 67 6.78 12.13 -5.86
C ASP A 67 7.74 11.28 -5.01
N VAL A 68 7.24 10.14 -4.52
CA VAL A 68 8.03 9.18 -3.72
C VAL A 68 9.14 8.54 -4.57
N GLY A 69 8.84 8.28 -5.84
CA GLY A 69 9.64 7.49 -6.76
C GLY A 69 9.04 6.08 -6.91
N PRO A 70 8.59 5.70 -8.12
CA PRO A 70 7.93 4.41 -8.34
C PRO A 70 8.77 3.18 -7.93
N ASP A 71 10.09 3.25 -8.07
CA ASP A 71 11.00 2.19 -7.60
C ASP A 71 10.92 1.98 -6.09
N LYS A 72 10.85 3.07 -5.30
CA LYS A 72 10.71 2.96 -3.84
C LYS A 72 9.36 2.40 -3.44
N VAL A 73 8.30 2.71 -4.20
CA VAL A 73 6.98 2.11 -4.00
C VAL A 73 7.04 0.61 -4.25
N ARG A 74 7.71 0.19 -5.34
CA ARG A 74 7.95 -1.22 -5.64
C ARG A 74 8.77 -1.91 -4.56
N GLU A 75 9.86 -1.31 -4.10
CA GLU A 75 10.68 -1.83 -2.99
C GLU A 75 9.86 -2.00 -1.71
N THR A 76 8.98 -1.05 -1.41
CA THR A 76 8.07 -1.14 -0.27
C THR A 76 7.08 -2.30 -0.42
N ALA A 77 6.52 -2.53 -1.61
CA ALA A 77 5.66 -3.68 -1.87
C ALA A 77 6.39 -5.01 -1.64
N LEU A 78 7.64 -5.12 -2.10
CA LEU A 78 8.48 -6.30 -1.86
C LEU A 78 8.78 -6.48 -0.37
N ALA A 79 9.08 -5.39 0.35
CA ALA A 79 9.33 -5.41 1.79
C ALA A 79 8.10 -5.83 2.60
N LEU A 80 6.89 -5.57 2.10
CA LEU A 80 5.64 -6.02 2.71
C LEU A 80 5.37 -7.52 2.50
N GLY A 81 6.00 -8.16 1.51
CA GLY A 81 5.84 -9.58 1.21
C GLY A 81 5.35 -9.89 -0.20
N ILE A 82 5.06 -8.88 -1.04
CA ILE A 82 4.66 -9.12 -2.43
C ILE A 82 5.82 -9.76 -3.21
N PRO A 83 5.63 -10.90 -3.89
CA PRO A 83 6.69 -11.54 -4.64
C PRO A 83 7.25 -10.66 -5.77
N LYS A 84 8.57 -10.66 -5.91
CA LYS A 84 9.26 -10.03 -7.06
C LYS A 84 8.87 -10.60 -8.43
N THR A 85 8.29 -11.80 -8.44
CA THR A 85 7.77 -12.49 -9.63
C THR A 85 6.31 -12.17 -9.92
N THR A 86 5.67 -11.32 -9.11
CA THR A 86 4.29 -10.89 -9.35
C THR A 86 4.18 -10.19 -10.72
N PRO A 87 3.31 -10.66 -11.62
CA PRO A 87 3.09 -10.02 -12.92
C PRO A 87 2.71 -8.55 -12.77
N ASP A 88 3.21 -7.72 -13.68
CA ASP A 88 2.89 -6.29 -13.78
C ASP A 88 3.28 -5.43 -12.56
N LEU A 89 4.13 -5.94 -11.67
CA LEU A 89 4.78 -5.15 -10.61
C LEU A 89 5.89 -4.24 -11.17
N THR A 90 5.49 -3.31 -12.03
CA THR A 90 6.35 -2.38 -12.76
C THR A 90 6.45 -1.05 -12.03
N ALA A 91 7.66 -0.49 -11.95
CA ALA A 91 7.90 0.83 -11.38
C ALA A 91 7.47 1.94 -12.36
N SER A 92 6.24 2.41 -12.22
CA SER A 92 5.66 3.55 -12.94
C SER A 92 4.69 4.30 -12.00
N PRO A 93 4.22 5.51 -12.33
CA PRO A 93 3.19 6.20 -11.53
C PRO A 93 1.92 5.36 -11.30
N SER A 94 1.59 4.46 -12.24
CA SER A 94 0.43 3.58 -12.13
C SER A 94 0.58 2.48 -11.07
N ILE A 95 1.78 2.23 -10.52
CA ILE A 95 2.01 1.16 -9.54
C ILE A 95 1.09 1.30 -8.31
N ALA A 96 0.77 2.54 -7.92
CA ALA A 96 -0.12 2.82 -6.80
C ALA A 96 -1.60 2.49 -7.07
N LEU A 97 -1.98 2.23 -8.32
CA LEU A 97 -3.35 1.90 -8.72
C LEU A 97 -3.57 0.38 -8.92
N GLY A 98 -2.60 -0.45 -8.53
CA GLY A 98 -2.74 -1.90 -8.49
C GLY A 98 -2.81 -2.65 -9.84
N PRO A 99 -2.04 -2.29 -10.89
CA PRO A 99 -1.97 -3.10 -12.12
C PRO A 99 -1.35 -4.50 -11.88
N ALA A 100 -0.61 -4.68 -10.78
CA ALA A 100 0.04 -5.93 -10.44
C ALA A 100 -0.95 -7.04 -10.07
N THR A 101 -0.74 -8.25 -10.59
CA THR A 101 -1.62 -9.40 -10.35
C THR A 101 -1.13 -10.25 -9.18
N ALA A 102 -1.20 -9.71 -7.96
CA ALA A 102 -0.86 -10.43 -6.73
C ALA A 102 -1.96 -11.44 -6.34
N SER A 103 -1.58 -12.57 -5.75
CA SER A 103 -2.55 -13.53 -5.22
C SER A 103 -3.17 -13.03 -3.90
N VAL A 104 -4.30 -13.61 -3.51
CA VAL A 104 -4.93 -13.32 -2.20
C VAL A 104 -3.97 -13.60 -1.05
N LEU A 105 -3.11 -14.61 -1.19
CA LEU A 105 -2.12 -14.96 -0.18
C LEU A 105 -1.02 -13.89 -0.09
N ASP A 106 -0.53 -13.39 -1.22
CA ASP A 106 0.46 -12.31 -1.25
C ASP A 106 -0.10 -11.03 -0.59
N LEU A 107 -1.35 -10.68 -0.89
CA LEU A 107 -2.02 -9.55 -0.25
C LEU A 107 -2.23 -9.80 1.25
N THR A 108 -2.60 -11.02 1.65
CA THR A 108 -2.77 -11.37 3.07
C THR A 108 -1.47 -11.17 3.84
N GLU A 109 -0.34 -11.58 3.27
CA GLU A 109 0.99 -11.41 3.85
C GLU A 109 1.40 -9.93 3.94
N ALA A 110 1.13 -9.15 2.89
CA ALA A 110 1.35 -7.71 2.90
C ALA A 110 0.58 -6.99 4.02
N TYR A 111 -0.71 -7.29 4.17
CA TYR A 111 -1.53 -6.73 5.25
C TYR A 111 -1.12 -7.28 6.63
N ALA A 112 -0.67 -8.53 6.73
CA ALA A 112 -0.14 -9.09 7.96
C ALA A 112 1.13 -8.37 8.43
N THR A 113 2.01 -7.96 7.51
CA THR A 113 3.18 -7.14 7.83
C THR A 113 2.79 -5.79 8.44
N LEU A 114 1.78 -5.12 7.88
CA LEU A 114 1.24 -3.88 8.45
C LEU A 114 0.65 -4.10 9.84
N ALA A 115 -0.19 -5.14 9.99
CA ALA A 115 -0.79 -5.52 11.26
C ALA A 115 0.26 -5.88 12.34
N ASN A 116 1.44 -6.38 11.92
CA ASN A 116 2.56 -6.69 12.78
C ASN A 116 3.57 -5.52 12.90
N HIS A 117 3.09 -4.28 12.86
CA HIS A 117 3.90 -3.07 13.08
C HIS A 117 5.13 -2.98 12.13
N GLY A 118 4.98 -3.47 10.89
CA GLY A 118 6.03 -3.45 9.87
C GLY A 118 7.01 -4.64 9.92
N ARG A 119 6.72 -5.65 10.75
CA ARG A 119 7.52 -6.89 10.82
C ARG A 119 6.95 -7.96 9.89
N HIS A 120 7.66 -8.24 8.83
CA HIS A 120 7.30 -9.28 7.87
C HIS A 120 7.75 -10.65 8.37
N SER A 121 6.90 -11.67 8.15
CA SER A 121 7.22 -13.07 8.36
C SER A 121 6.60 -13.87 7.23
N ALA A 122 7.40 -14.75 6.62
CA ALA A 122 6.93 -15.61 5.55
C ALA A 122 5.71 -16.43 6.01
N TYR A 123 4.64 -16.50 5.20
CA TYR A 123 3.52 -17.38 5.51
C TYR A 123 3.99 -18.84 5.58
N THR A 124 3.31 -19.64 6.40
CA THR A 124 3.58 -21.06 6.53
C THR A 124 2.28 -21.82 6.70
N LEU A 125 2.14 -22.91 5.96
CA LEU A 125 0.97 -23.80 6.05
C LEU A 125 1.27 -25.03 6.92
N VAL A 126 2.54 -25.43 7.01
CA VAL A 126 2.97 -26.67 7.65
C VAL A 126 3.48 -26.35 9.06
N GLU A 127 2.81 -26.91 10.06
CA GLU A 127 3.21 -26.78 11.46
C GLU A 127 4.14 -27.90 11.91
N LYS A 128 3.94 -29.12 11.39
CA LYS A 128 4.69 -30.31 11.80
C LYS A 128 4.72 -31.36 10.70
N ILE A 129 5.84 -32.05 10.56
CA ILE A 129 5.98 -33.24 9.72
C ILE A 129 6.50 -34.38 10.59
N THR A 130 5.91 -35.57 10.46
CA THR A 130 6.40 -36.78 11.12
C THR A 130 6.60 -37.91 10.10
N LYS A 131 7.69 -38.65 10.25
CA LYS A 131 7.98 -39.86 9.48
C LYS A 131 8.35 -40.99 10.43
N ASP A 132 7.61 -42.10 10.37
CA ASP A 132 7.83 -43.29 11.20
C ASP A 132 7.91 -42.99 12.70
N GLY A 133 7.06 -42.06 13.17
CA GLY A 133 7.04 -41.60 14.57
C GLY A 133 8.13 -40.58 14.94
N THR A 134 9.04 -40.24 14.02
CA THR A 134 10.08 -39.22 14.22
C THR A 134 9.64 -37.89 13.62
N GLU A 135 9.74 -36.81 14.39
CA GLU A 135 9.47 -35.46 13.91
C GLU A 135 10.61 -34.96 13.00
N ILE A 136 10.25 -34.37 11.87
CA ILE A 136 11.19 -33.76 10.93
C ILE A 136 11.25 -32.26 11.24
N GLU A 137 12.46 -31.78 11.45
CA GLU A 137 12.75 -30.36 11.70
C GLU A 137 12.34 -29.52 10.48
N LEU A 138 11.56 -28.46 10.74
CA LEU A 138 11.15 -27.50 9.73
C LEU A 138 12.13 -26.33 9.68
N PRO A 139 12.25 -25.63 8.54
CA PRO A 139 13.06 -24.41 8.45
C PRO A 139 12.63 -23.35 9.47
N ASP A 140 13.62 -22.62 10.01
CA ASP A 140 13.37 -21.51 10.91
C ASP A 140 12.47 -20.44 10.27
N ARG A 141 11.46 -20.02 11.04
CA ARG A 141 10.57 -18.93 10.66
C ARG A 141 11.18 -17.61 11.09
N LYS A 142 11.78 -16.89 10.15
CA LYS A 142 12.38 -15.58 10.41
C LYS A 142 11.35 -14.48 10.31
N THR A 143 11.34 -13.60 11.30
CA THR A 143 10.56 -12.37 11.30
C THR A 143 11.52 -11.18 11.30
N GLU A 144 11.36 -10.28 10.33
CA GLU A 144 12.27 -9.17 10.10
C GLU A 144 11.51 -7.84 10.05
N GLN A 145 12.12 -6.77 10.56
CA GLN A 145 11.54 -5.41 10.45
C GLN A 145 11.84 -4.88 9.05
N THR A 146 10.86 -4.94 8.15
CA THR A 146 11.04 -4.57 6.74
C THR A 146 10.46 -3.20 6.42
N VAL A 147 9.46 -2.75 7.17
CA VAL A 147 8.91 -1.39 7.14
C VAL A 147 9.02 -0.79 8.53
N THR A 148 9.27 0.52 8.68
CA THR A 148 9.36 1.10 10.02
C THR A 148 8.02 1.02 10.75
N ARG A 149 8.06 0.86 12.08
CA ARG A 149 6.85 0.84 12.90
C ARG A 149 6.00 2.10 12.72
N GLU A 150 6.63 3.28 12.69
CA GLU A 150 5.93 4.55 12.46
C GLU A 150 5.15 4.55 11.14
N ALA A 151 5.77 4.07 10.05
CA ALA A 151 5.12 4.00 8.75
C ALA A 151 3.98 2.98 8.75
N ALA A 152 4.20 1.78 9.31
CA ALA A 152 3.16 0.75 9.41
C ALA A 152 1.96 1.24 10.24
N ASP A 153 2.19 1.78 11.43
CA ASP A 153 1.15 2.23 12.35
C ASP A 153 0.38 3.44 11.78
N THR A 154 1.07 4.35 11.08
CA THR A 154 0.43 5.48 10.38
C THR A 154 -0.46 4.99 9.25
N THR A 155 0.01 4.05 8.43
CA THR A 155 -0.80 3.46 7.35
C THR A 155 -2.00 2.71 7.92
N THR A 156 -1.82 1.92 8.97
CA THR A 156 -2.93 1.23 9.67
C THR A 156 -3.95 2.22 10.24
N ALA A 157 -3.52 3.38 10.73
CA ALA A 157 -4.43 4.41 11.21
C ALA A 157 -5.25 5.06 10.06
N LEU A 158 -4.65 5.24 8.88
CA LEU A 158 -5.36 5.70 7.68
C LEU A 158 -6.36 4.65 7.17
N LEU A 159 -5.98 3.38 7.12
CA LEU A 159 -6.88 2.30 6.69
C LEU A 159 -8.04 2.07 7.67
N ARG A 160 -7.94 2.57 8.91
CA ARG A 160 -9.07 2.60 9.82
C ARG A 160 -10.14 3.58 9.36
N SER A 161 -9.78 4.79 8.91
CA SER A 161 -10.77 5.79 8.48
C SER A 161 -11.51 5.36 7.20
N VAL A 162 -10.87 4.57 6.35
CA VAL A 162 -11.49 3.93 5.18
C VAL A 162 -12.67 3.03 5.59
N VAL A 163 -12.51 2.23 6.66
CA VAL A 163 -13.58 1.38 7.21
C VAL A 163 -14.58 2.20 8.03
N GLU A 164 -14.17 3.27 8.70
CA GLU A 164 -15.08 4.06 9.54
C GLU A 164 -16.04 4.95 8.74
N GLY A 165 -15.63 5.45 7.58
CA GLY A 165 -16.46 6.35 6.76
C GLY A 165 -16.04 6.49 5.29
N GLY A 166 -15.11 5.67 4.83
CA GLY A 166 -14.64 5.65 3.44
C GLY A 166 -15.29 4.54 2.61
N THR A 167 -14.57 4.15 1.55
CA THR A 167 -14.99 3.11 0.59
C THR A 167 -15.14 1.72 1.22
N GLY A 168 -14.48 1.45 2.36
CA GLY A 168 -14.51 0.17 3.07
C GLY A 168 -15.60 0.01 4.14
N SER A 169 -16.53 0.97 4.25
CA SER A 169 -17.52 1.03 5.35
C SER A 169 -18.36 -0.24 5.55
N ALA A 170 -18.63 -1.01 4.49
CA ALA A 170 -19.33 -2.29 4.60
C ALA A 170 -18.62 -3.31 5.54
N ALA A 171 -17.30 -3.20 5.71
CA ALA A 171 -16.52 -4.07 6.59
C ALA A 171 -16.88 -3.92 8.08
N GLN A 172 -17.55 -2.83 8.47
CA GLN A 172 -18.06 -2.64 9.84
C GLN A 172 -19.05 -3.73 10.26
N ALA A 173 -19.70 -4.40 9.30
CA ALA A 173 -20.58 -5.54 9.55
C ALA A 173 -19.89 -6.71 10.28
N ALA A 174 -18.55 -6.75 10.32
CA ALA A 174 -17.78 -7.71 11.09
C ALA A 174 -17.95 -7.59 12.62
N GLY A 175 -18.54 -6.51 13.12
CA GLY A 175 -18.89 -6.35 14.55
C GLY A 175 -17.69 -6.19 15.48
N ARG A 176 -16.53 -5.83 14.94
CA ARG A 176 -15.29 -5.57 15.68
C ARG A 176 -14.47 -4.47 14.98
N PRO A 177 -13.55 -3.79 15.69
CA PRO A 177 -12.62 -2.87 15.05
C PRO A 177 -11.89 -3.54 13.89
N ALA A 178 -11.92 -2.90 12.72
CA ALA A 178 -11.30 -3.38 11.50
C ALA A 178 -10.59 -2.22 10.79
N VAL A 179 -9.63 -2.57 9.96
CA VAL A 179 -8.89 -1.69 9.05
C VAL A 179 -8.84 -2.38 7.69
N GLY A 180 -8.90 -1.62 6.61
CA GLY A 180 -8.91 -2.17 5.25
C GLY A 180 -9.24 -1.14 4.21
#